data_AF-A0A1Y3U9Q8-F1
#
_entry.id   AF-A0A1Y3U9Q8-F1
#
_cell.length_a   1.000
_cell.length_b   1.000
_cell.length_c   1.000
_cell.angle_alpha   90.00
_cell.angle_beta   90.00
_cell.angle_gamma   90.00
#
_symmetry.space_group_name_H-M   'P 1'
#
loop_
_entity.id
_entity.type
_entity.pdbx_description
1 polymer ?
#
loop_
_entity_poly.entity_id
_entity_poly.type
_entity_poly.pdbx_seq_one_letter_code
_entity_poly.pdbx_strand_id
1 'polypeptide(L)'
;MYPDEVRAEAVEAVRLGFSLAEAAELVGCSKSTVGAWALAAGAGRPGRGGAVHLPYDEKAGLVARYEAGERAADLGREAGVTGCAVTNWARRLREEGVLSLMTEDEIRAAAPEPAEPPSELEELRRRCG
;
A
#
# COMPACT_ATOMS: atom_id res chain seq x y z
N MET A 1 -19.92 4.93 -32.74
CA MET A 1 -18.56 4.45 -33.09
C MET A 1 -17.68 5.69 -33.14
N TYR A 2 -16.52 5.69 -32.45
CA TYR A 2 -15.62 6.85 -32.46
C TYR A 2 -14.74 6.82 -33.72
N PRO A 3 -14.41 7.98 -34.31
CA PRO A 3 -13.45 8.05 -35.42
C PRO A 3 -12.06 7.50 -35.01
N ASP A 4 -11.32 6.96 -35.98
CA ASP A 4 -9.98 6.39 -35.73
C ASP A 4 -8.97 7.44 -35.26
N GLU A 5 -9.11 8.69 -35.71
CA GLU A 5 -8.30 9.83 -35.26
C GLU A 5 -8.47 10.10 -33.76
N VAL A 6 -9.71 10.07 -33.26
CA VAL A 6 -10.05 10.24 -31.83
C VAL A 6 -9.45 9.10 -30.99
N ARG A 7 -9.51 7.88 -31.52
CA ARG A 7 -8.87 6.72 -30.88
C ARG A 7 -7.35 6.87 -30.84
N ALA A 8 -6.72 7.30 -31.94
CA ALA A 8 -5.28 7.45 -32.05
C ALA A 8 -4.77 8.55 -31.10
N GLU A 9 -5.45 9.69 -31.05
CA GLU A 9 -5.12 10.81 -30.16
C GLU A 9 -5.20 10.40 -28.68
N ALA A 10 -6.26 9.68 -28.29
CA ALA A 10 -6.41 9.18 -26.92
C ALA A 10 -5.30 8.19 -26.53
N VAL A 11 -4.92 7.29 -27.44
CA VAL A 11 -3.83 6.33 -27.22
C VAL A 11 -2.48 7.03 -27.11
N GLU A 12 -2.24 8.04 -27.94
CA GLU A 12 -0.98 8.78 -27.90
C GLU A 12 -0.84 9.60 -26.62
N ALA A 13 -1.91 10.24 -26.15
CA ALA A 13 -1.92 10.90 -24.84
C ALA A 13 -1.50 9.93 -23.71
N VAL A 14 -2.01 8.70 -23.71
CA VAL A 14 -1.61 7.68 -22.72
C VAL A 14 -0.12 7.31 -22.84
N ARG A 15 0.42 7.19 -24.05
CA ARG A 15 1.87 6.93 -24.26
C ARG A 15 2.74 8.08 -23.76
N LEU A 16 2.25 9.31 -23.88
CA LEU A 16 2.89 10.52 -23.35
C LEU A 16 2.78 10.65 -21.83
N GLY A 17 2.14 9.69 -21.15
CA GLY A 17 2.08 9.62 -19.70
C GLY A 17 0.83 10.27 -19.09
N PHE A 18 -0.13 10.72 -19.90
CA PHE A 18 -1.40 11.21 -19.39
C PHE A 18 -2.15 10.06 -18.70
N SER A 19 -2.86 10.37 -17.62
CA SER A 19 -3.78 9.42 -17.02
C SER A 19 -4.93 9.10 -17.99
N LEU A 20 -5.58 7.96 -17.79
CA LEU A 20 -6.80 7.61 -18.55
C LEU A 20 -7.91 8.66 -18.38
N ALA A 21 -7.86 9.44 -17.29
CA ALA A 21 -8.81 10.52 -17.04
C ALA A 21 -8.57 11.70 -17.96
N GLU A 22 -7.34 12.22 -17.97
CA GLU A 22 -6.97 13.38 -18.79
C GLU A 22 -7.08 13.04 -20.27
N ALA A 23 -6.67 11.85 -20.69
CA ALA A 23 -6.82 11.39 -22.07
C ALA A 23 -8.31 11.27 -22.47
N ALA A 24 -9.20 10.86 -21.57
CA ALA A 24 -10.63 10.78 -21.83
C ALA A 24 -11.31 12.14 -21.93
N GLU A 25 -10.88 13.10 -21.09
CA GLU A 25 -11.33 14.50 -21.15
C GLU A 25 -10.88 15.16 -22.45
N LEU A 26 -9.63 14.93 -22.88
CA LEU A 26 -9.07 15.47 -24.12
C LEU A 26 -9.93 15.12 -25.34
N VAL A 27 -10.36 13.86 -25.46
CA VAL A 27 -11.11 13.38 -26.63
C VAL A 27 -12.62 13.31 -26.42
N GLY A 28 -13.12 13.78 -25.27
CA GLY A 28 -14.55 13.81 -24.94
C GLY A 28 -15.20 12.42 -24.84
N CYS A 29 -14.49 11.41 -24.34
CA CYS A 29 -15.02 10.05 -24.21
C CYS A 29 -14.88 9.47 -22.80
N SER A 30 -15.23 8.20 -22.60
CA SER A 30 -15.15 7.57 -21.27
C SER A 30 -13.75 7.03 -20.97
N LYS A 31 -13.31 7.11 -19.71
CA LYS A 31 -12.04 6.52 -19.23
C LYS A 31 -11.92 5.03 -19.57
N SER A 32 -13.02 4.30 -19.48
CA SER A 32 -13.10 2.87 -19.82
C SER A 32 -12.85 2.61 -21.30
N THR A 33 -13.38 3.47 -22.18
CA THR A 33 -13.17 3.41 -23.63
C THR A 33 -11.71 3.64 -23.99
N VAL A 34 -11.10 4.71 -23.45
CA VAL A 34 -9.66 4.98 -23.63
C VAL A 34 -8.80 3.82 -23.12
N GLY A 35 -9.14 3.26 -21.96
CA GLY A 35 -8.43 2.11 -21.39
C GLY A 35 -8.46 0.86 -22.29
N ALA A 36 -9.57 0.61 -22.98
CA ALA A 36 -9.66 -0.50 -23.94
C ALA A 36 -8.79 -0.26 -25.18
N TRP A 37 -8.77 0.98 -25.70
CA TRP A 37 -7.95 1.33 -26.85
C TRP A 37 -6.45 1.29 -26.55
N ALA A 38 -6.04 1.83 -25.40
CA ALA A 38 -4.64 1.81 -24.95
C ALA A 38 -4.13 0.37 -24.77
N LEU A 39 -4.96 -0.52 -24.20
CA LEU A 39 -4.65 -1.93 -24.06
C LEU A 39 -4.49 -2.60 -25.43
N ALA A 40 -5.44 -2.39 -26.35
CA ALA A 40 -5.39 -2.96 -27.69
C ALA A 40 -4.20 -2.44 -28.51
N ALA A 41 -3.73 -1.23 -28.24
CA ALA A 41 -2.60 -0.60 -28.91
C ALA A 41 -1.24 -0.86 -28.22
N GLY A 42 -1.22 -1.65 -27.14
CA GLY A 42 0.01 -1.97 -26.40
C GLY A 42 0.64 -0.76 -25.70
N ALA A 43 -0.09 0.33 -25.50
CA ALA A 43 0.43 1.57 -24.90
C ALA A 43 0.73 1.44 -23.38
N GLY A 44 0.57 0.24 -22.81
CA GLY A 44 0.54 0.02 -21.37
C GLY A 44 -0.72 0.60 -20.73
N ARG A 45 -0.98 0.24 -19.47
CA ARG A 45 -1.86 1.04 -18.62
C ARG A 45 -0.98 2.06 -17.91
N PRO A 46 -1.40 3.33 -17.76
CA PRO A 46 -0.68 4.24 -16.89
C PRO A 46 -0.54 3.53 -15.53
N GLY A 47 0.71 3.41 -15.08
CA GLY A 47 1.03 2.61 -13.90
C GLY A 47 0.16 3.05 -12.73
N ARG A 48 -0.37 2.08 -11.98
CA ARG A 48 -0.77 2.41 -10.60
C ARG A 48 0.48 2.97 -9.95
N GLY A 49 0.40 4.16 -9.36
CA GLY A 49 1.53 4.76 -8.64
C GLY A 49 2.21 3.70 -7.77
N GLY A 50 3.55 3.79 -7.66
CA GLY A 50 4.34 2.82 -6.92
C GLY A 50 3.74 2.54 -5.55
N ALA A 51 3.86 1.30 -5.08
CA ALA A 51 3.36 0.94 -3.76
C ALA A 51 4.08 1.79 -2.71
N VAL A 52 3.32 2.64 -2.00
CA VAL A 52 3.84 3.36 -0.85
C VAL A 52 4.00 2.34 0.28
N HIS A 53 5.22 2.22 0.77
CA HIS A 53 5.53 1.35 1.90
C HIS A 53 5.76 2.20 3.14
N LEU A 54 4.85 2.10 4.10
CA LEU A 54 4.94 2.80 5.38
C LEU A 54 5.42 1.82 6.48
N PRO A 55 6.31 2.26 7.38
CA PRO A 55 6.73 1.47 8.53
C PRO A 55 5.56 1.22 9.50
N TYR A 56 5.72 0.25 10.39
CA TYR A 56 4.71 -0.16 11.38
C TYR A 56 4.17 1.03 12.17
N ASP A 57 5.04 1.85 12.74
CA ASP A 57 4.64 2.95 13.64
C ASP A 57 3.76 3.98 12.93
N GLU A 58 4.05 4.29 11.66
CA GLU A 58 3.22 5.19 10.86
C GLU A 58 1.85 4.57 10.56
N LYS A 59 1.80 3.29 10.20
CA LYS A 59 0.52 2.57 9.99
C LYS A 59 -0.29 2.51 11.28
N ALA A 60 0.35 2.22 12.41
CA ALA A 60 -0.29 2.16 13.72
C ALA A 60 -0.85 3.53 14.15
N GLY A 61 -0.10 4.61 13.92
CA GLY A 61 -0.56 5.97 14.18
C GLY A 61 -1.79 6.36 13.33
N LEU A 62 -1.79 6.00 12.04
CA LEU A 62 -2.95 6.23 11.16
C LEU A 62 -4.17 5.42 11.59
N VAL A 63 -3.97 4.17 12.01
CA VAL A 63 -5.06 3.33 12.54
C VAL A 63 -5.62 3.92 13.84
N ALA A 64 -4.78 4.38 14.75
CA ALA A 64 -5.24 5.00 16.00
C ALA A 64 -6.09 6.26 15.75
N ARG A 65 -5.67 7.12 14.82
CA ARG A 65 -6.44 8.30 14.38
C ARG A 65 -7.77 7.92 13.73
N TYR A 66 -7.76 6.89 12.88
CA TYR A 66 -8.99 6.36 12.27
C TYR A 66 -9.96 5.83 13.33
N GLU A 67 -9.48 5.06 14.31
CA GLU A 67 -10.31 4.54 15.42
C GLU A 67 -10.81 5.65 16.35
N ALA A 68 -10.09 6.77 16.44
CA ALA A 68 -10.56 8.00 17.10
C ALA A 68 -11.64 8.76 16.31
N GLY A 69 -11.99 8.30 15.10
CA GLY A 69 -13.09 8.83 14.29
C GLY A 69 -12.67 9.73 13.13
N GLU A 70 -11.38 9.91 12.89
CA GLU A 70 -10.92 10.64 11.70
C GLU A 70 -11.25 9.89 10.41
N ARG A 71 -11.50 10.64 9.33
CA ARG A 71 -11.91 10.05 8.04
C ARG A 71 -10.72 9.36 7.36
N ALA A 72 -10.87 8.07 7.11
CA ALA A 72 -9.84 7.26 6.41
C ALA A 72 -9.39 7.86 5.07
N ALA A 73 -10.28 8.51 4.32
CA ALA A 73 -9.94 9.13 3.04
C ALA A 73 -8.95 10.32 3.20
N ASP A 74 -9.07 11.07 4.28
CA ASP A 74 -8.21 12.22 4.56
C ASP A 74 -6.85 11.75 5.09
N LEU A 75 -6.86 10.79 6.01
CA LEU A 75 -5.66 10.10 6.51
C LEU A 75 -4.86 9.43 5.38
N GLY A 76 -5.54 8.75 4.46
CA GLY A 76 -4.90 8.14 3.30
C GLY A 76 -4.23 9.19 2.42
N ARG A 77 -4.92 10.29 2.13
CA ARG A 77 -4.36 11.38 1.32
C ARG A 77 -3.12 11.99 1.96
N GLU A 78 -3.16 12.22 3.28
CA GLU A 78 -2.03 12.74 4.07
C GLU A 78 -0.80 11.82 3.94
N ALA A 79 -1.01 10.51 4.05
CA ALA A 79 0.06 9.50 4.01
C ALA A 79 0.39 8.98 2.59
N GLY A 80 -0.18 9.56 1.53
CA GLY A 80 0.04 9.12 0.15
C GLY A 80 -0.53 7.74 -0.19
N VAL A 81 -1.45 7.22 0.63
CA VAL A 81 -2.12 5.92 0.44
C VAL A 81 -3.62 6.09 0.19
N THR A 82 -4.31 4.99 -0.12
CA THR A 82 -5.77 5.04 -0.21
C THR A 82 -6.41 4.96 1.18
N GLY A 83 -7.57 5.59 1.38
CA GLY A 83 -8.31 5.41 2.63
C GLY A 83 -8.73 3.95 2.89
N CYS A 84 -8.92 3.16 1.82
CA CYS A 84 -9.15 1.71 1.93
C CYS A 84 -7.96 0.97 2.56
N ALA A 85 -6.73 1.43 2.33
CA ALA A 85 -5.55 0.87 2.99
C ALA A 85 -5.64 1.05 4.52
N VAL A 86 -6.00 2.25 4.98
CA VAL A 86 -6.17 2.57 6.41
C VAL A 86 -7.25 1.69 7.05
N THR A 87 -8.42 1.55 6.41
CA THR A 87 -9.49 0.69 6.93
C THR A 87 -9.08 -0.79 6.97
N ASN A 88 -8.30 -1.24 5.98
CA ASN A 88 -7.79 -2.60 5.95
C ASN A 88 -6.73 -2.85 7.04
N TRP A 89 -5.84 -1.89 7.31
CA TRP A 89 -4.88 -2.01 8.41
C TRP A 89 -5.59 -2.10 9.76
N ALA A 90 -6.61 -1.27 9.98
CA ALA A 90 -7.39 -1.32 11.22
C ALA A 90 -8.08 -2.69 11.40
N ARG A 91 -8.65 -3.25 10.32
CA ARG A 91 -9.21 -4.61 10.35
C ARG A 91 -8.15 -5.65 10.70
N ARG A 92 -7.03 -5.66 9.99
CA ARG A 92 -5.95 -6.65 10.19
C ARG A 92 -5.35 -6.55 11.58
N LEU A 93 -5.16 -5.34 12.11
CA LEU A 93 -4.66 -5.17 13.46
C LEU A 93 -5.60 -5.80 14.50
N ARG A 94 -6.92 -5.68 14.31
CA ARG A 94 -7.92 -6.30 15.20
C ARG A 94 -8.01 -7.83 15.05
N GLU A 95 -7.90 -8.35 13.82
CA GLU A 95 -8.11 -9.78 13.54
C GLU A 95 -6.83 -10.61 13.66
N GLU A 96 -5.69 -10.05 13.26
CA GLU A 96 -4.41 -10.74 13.09
C GLU A 96 -3.32 -10.22 14.05
N GLY A 97 -3.53 -9.08 14.71
CA GLY A 97 -2.60 -8.49 15.66
C GLY A 97 -1.45 -7.70 15.03
N VAL A 98 -0.52 -7.24 15.87
CA VAL A 98 0.56 -6.29 15.52
C VAL A 98 1.45 -6.77 14.38
N LEU A 99 1.80 -8.06 14.37
CA LEU A 99 2.67 -8.66 13.36
C LEU A 99 2.10 -8.56 11.94
N SER A 100 0.77 -8.43 11.78
CA SER A 100 0.12 -8.29 10.47
C SER A 100 0.47 -7.00 9.73
N LEU A 101 0.93 -5.99 10.48
CA LEU A 101 1.35 -4.70 9.94
C LEU A 101 2.86 -4.56 9.85
N MET A 102 3.63 -5.52 10.37
CA MET A 102 5.09 -5.45 10.34
C MET A 102 5.63 -6.18 9.10
N THR A 103 6.74 -5.68 8.58
CA THR A 103 7.58 -6.37 7.59
C THR A 103 8.42 -7.46 8.26
N GLU A 104 8.95 -8.39 7.48
CA GLU A 104 9.88 -9.40 8.00
C GLU A 104 11.10 -8.78 8.67
N ASP A 105 11.60 -7.66 8.15
CA ASP A 105 12.75 -6.95 8.72
C ASP A 105 12.39 -6.28 10.04
N GLU A 106 11.21 -5.66 10.15
CA GLU A 106 10.70 -5.09 11.40
C GLU A 106 10.47 -6.20 12.44
N ILE A 107 9.94 -7.35 12.04
CA ILE A 107 9.75 -8.51 12.93
C ILE A 107 11.10 -9.00 13.45
N ARG A 108 12.10 -9.11 12.57
CA ARG A 108 13.46 -9.53 12.94
C ARG A 108 14.10 -8.52 13.89
N ALA A 109 13.93 -7.23 13.64
CA ALA A 109 14.47 -6.16 14.48
C ALA A 109 13.79 -6.09 15.87
N ALA A 110 12.52 -6.48 15.97
CA ALA A 110 11.77 -6.52 17.23
C ALA A 110 11.95 -7.84 18.02
N ALA A 111 12.61 -8.85 17.44
CA ALA A 111 12.86 -10.10 18.12
C ALA A 111 13.75 -9.88 19.35
N PRO A 112 13.39 -10.42 20.53
CA PRO A 112 14.23 -10.30 21.71
C PRO A 112 15.58 -10.96 21.45
N GLU A 113 16.65 -10.33 21.95
CA GLU A 113 17.96 -10.96 22.00
C GLU A 113 17.83 -12.33 22.69
N PRO A 114 18.42 -13.39 22.11
CA PRO A 114 18.36 -14.71 22.72
C PRO A 114 18.91 -14.63 24.14
N ALA A 115 18.10 -15.05 25.11
CA ALA A 115 18.53 -15.07 26.50
C ALA A 115 19.80 -15.92 26.61
N GLU A 116 20.86 -15.35 27.21
CA GLU A 116 22.05 -16.13 27.53
C GLU A 116 21.62 -17.33 28.38
N PRO A 117 22.05 -18.55 28.05
CA PRO A 117 21.75 -19.70 28.87
C PRO A 117 22.27 -19.44 30.30
N PRO A 118 21.55 -19.89 31.34
CA PRO A 118 21.99 -19.72 32.71
C PRO A 118 23.40 -20.26 32.85
N SER A 119 24.26 -19.51 33.55
CA SER A 119 25.67 -19.90 33.65
C SER A 119 25.78 -21.30 34.28
N GLU A 120 26.77 -22.09 33.86
CA GLU A 120 27.04 -23.40 34.46
C GLU A 120 27.20 -23.32 36.00
N LEU A 121 27.62 -22.15 36.52
CA LEU A 121 27.70 -21.82 37.94
C LEU A 121 26.33 -21.73 38.63
N GLU A 122 25.31 -21.17 37.97
CA GLU A 122 23.94 -21.12 38.50
C GLU A 122 23.27 -22.49 38.47
N GLU A 123 23.51 -23.28 37.43
CA GLU A 123 23.06 -24.67 37.39
C GLU A 123 23.73 -25.52 38.48
N LEU A 124 25.03 -25.34 38.69
CA LEU A 124 25.77 -26.03 39.75
C LEU A 124 25.25 -25.63 41.13
N ARG A 125 25.01 -24.33 41.37
CA ARG A 125 24.40 -23.84 42.62
C ARG A 125 23.00 -24.43 42.85
N ARG A 126 22.20 -24.61 41.80
CA ARG A 126 20.86 -25.22 41.91
C ARG A 126 20.91 -26.73 42.19
N ARG A 127 21.95 -27.43 41.73
CA ARG A 127 22.14 -28.88 41.96
C ARG A 127 22.76 -29.22 43.30
N CYS A 128 23.49 -28.29 43.91
CA CYS A 128 24.23 -28.52 45.16
C CYS A 128 23.64 -27.79 46.39
N GLY A 129 22.53 -27.06 46.23
CA GLY A 129 21.80 -26.36 47.29
C GLY A 129 20.64 -27.17 47.87
#